data_AF-A0A2D3VQT2-F1
#
_entry.id   AF-A0A2D3VQT2-F1
#
_cell.length_a   1.000
_cell.length_b   1.000
_cell.length_c   1.000
_cell.angle_alpha   90.00
_cell.angle_beta   90.00
_cell.angle_gamma   90.00
#
_symmetry.space_group_name_H-M   'P 1'
#
loop_
_entity.id
_entity.type
_entity.pdbx_description
1 polymer ?
#
loop_
_entity_poly.entity_id
_entity_poly.type
_entity_poly.pdbx_seq_one_letter_code
_entity_poly.pdbx_strand_id
1 'polypeptide(L)' 'MSVEEHIKSKLMKEIYTDIDKMYDFMVQHYVLSDDHHDLIIKHLNKFKDQIYLISMNSKLS' A
#
# COMPACT_ATOMS: atom_id res chain seq x y z
N MET A 1 -9.09 21.46 -5.81
CA MET A 1 -8.93 20.39 -4.81
C MET A 1 -9.38 20.93 -3.47
N SER A 2 -10.37 20.30 -2.84
CA SER A 2 -10.75 20.63 -1.47
C SER A 2 -9.64 20.23 -0.49
N VAL A 3 -9.62 20.81 0.70
CA VAL A 3 -8.68 20.42 1.78
C VAL A 3 -8.78 18.91 2.07
N GLU A 4 -10.00 18.38 2.00
CA GLU A 4 -10.33 16.97 2.20
C GLU A 4 -9.69 16.07 1.13
N GLU A 5 -9.76 16.45 -0.15
CA GLU A 5 -9.09 15.74 -1.25
C GLU A 5 -7.56 15.77 -1.11
N HIS A 6 -7.01 16.89 -0.61
CA HIS A 6 -5.58 17.02 -0.37
C HIS A 6 -5.10 16.11 0.77
N ILE A 7 -5.84 16.06 1.89
CA ILE A 7 -5.58 15.16 3.02
C ILE A 7 -5.65 13.71 2.55
N LYS A 8 -6.69 13.35 1.80
CA LYS A 8 -6.90 11.99 1.29
C LYS A 8 -5.78 11.54 0.36
N SER A 9 -5.33 12.42 -0.54
CA SER A 9 -4.21 12.14 -1.44
C SER A 9 -2.89 11.94 -0.67
N LYS A 10 -2.63 12.75 0.36
CA LYS A 10 -1.43 12.62 1.19
C LYS A 10 -1.45 11.32 1.99
N LEU A 11 -2.57 11.00 2.64
CA LEU A 11 -2.75 9.77 3.40
C LEU A 11 -2.54 8.53 2.50
N MET A 12 -3.07 8.57 1.28
CA MET A 12 -2.90 7.47 0.31
C MET A 12 -1.43 7.24 -0.03
N LYS A 13 -0.66 8.32 -0.26
CA LYS A 13 0.77 8.22 -0.52
C LYS A 13 1.53 7.65 0.67
N GLU A 14 1.20 8.07 1.88
CA GLU A 14 1.82 7.54 3.11
C GLU A 14 1.55 6.04 3.26
N ILE A 15 0.29 5.60 3.09
CA ILE A 15 -0.07 4.18 3.16
C ILE A 15 0.69 3.36 2.11
N TYR A 16 0.78 3.84 0.87
CA TYR A 16 1.52 3.14 -0.18
C TYR A 16 3.01 3.05 0.12
N THR A 17 3.59 4.13 0.65
CA THR A 17 4.98 4.15 1.07
C THR A 17 5.23 3.15 2.19
N ASP A 18 4.31 3.04 3.15
CA ASP A 18 4.45 2.10 4.26
C ASP A 18 4.29 0.64 3.80
N ILE A 19 3.41 0.37 2.83
CA ILE A 19 3.30 -0.96 2.19
C ILE A 19 4.62 -1.35 1.51
N ASP A 20 5.29 -0.40 0.83
CA ASP A 20 6.59 -0.66 0.23
C ASP A 20 7.68 -0.92 1.28
N LYS A 21 7.70 -0.14 2.37
CA LYS A 21 8.61 -0.40 3.50
C LYS A 21 8.39 -1.79 4.12
N MET A 22 7.17 -2.31 4.12
CA MET A 22 6.91 -3.68 4.60
C MET A 22 7.60 -4.72 3.70
N TYR A 23 7.58 -4.52 2.37
CA TYR A 23 8.33 -5.37 1.45
C TYR A 23 9.83 -5.28 1.73
N ASP A 24 10.38 -4.06 1.79
CA ASP A 24 11.81 -3.84 2.04
C ASP A 24 12.26 -4.47 3.36
N PHE A 25 11.46 -4.34 4.41
CA PHE A 25 11.71 -4.98 5.70
C PHE A 25 11.77 -6.50 5.55
N MET A 26 10.82 -7.11 4.82
CA MET A 26 10.80 -8.55 4.61
C MET A 26 12.03 -9.03 3.83
N VAL A 27 12.43 -8.33 2.76
CA VAL A 27 13.61 -8.68 1.96
C VAL A 27 14.91 -8.51 2.76
N GLN A 28 15.00 -7.52 3.64
CA GLN A 28 16.20 -7.28 4.45
C GLN A 28 16.37 -8.28 5.60
N HIS A 29 15.28 -8.81 6.14
CA HIS A 29 15.31 -9.62 7.38
C HIS A 29 15.11 -11.12 7.13
N TYR A 30 14.60 -11.51 5.96
CA TYR A 30 14.32 -12.91 5.63
C TYR A 30 14.96 -13.32 4.30
N VAL A 31 15.47 -14.55 4.25
CA VAL A 31 15.87 -15.18 2.99
C VAL A 31 14.63 -15.81 2.38
N LEU A 32 14.07 -15.14 1.38
CA LEU A 32 12.90 -15.59 0.64
C LEU A 32 13.35 -16.22 -0.68
N SER A 33 12.66 -17.27 -1.13
CA SER A 33 12.86 -17.75 -2.50
C SER A 33 12.16 -16.82 -3.48
N ASP A 34 12.56 -16.86 -4.76
CA ASP A 34 11.97 -16.03 -5.81
C ASP A 34 10.44 -16.17 -5.88
N ASP A 35 9.92 -17.40 -5.77
CA ASP A 35 8.47 -17.66 -5.70
C ASP A 35 7.77 -16.92 -4.55
N HIS A 36 8.42 -16.80 -3.38
CA HIS A 36 7.88 -16.08 -2.23
C HIS A 36 7.95 -14.57 -2.43
N HIS A 37 9.02 -14.05 -3.06
CA HIS A 37 9.09 -12.63 -3.43
C HIS A 37 7.93 -12.24 -4.34
N ASP A 38 7.67 -13.02 -5.38
CA ASP A 38 6.58 -12.78 -6.33
C ASP A 38 5.20 -12.83 -5.65
N LEU A 39 4.99 -13.81 -4.77
CA LEU A 39 3.77 -13.94 -3.98
C LEU A 39 3.54 -12.74 -3.06
N ILE A 40 4.58 -12.30 -2.35
CA ILE A 40 4.49 -11.15 -1.44
C ILE A 40 4.20 -9.87 -2.25
N ILE A 41 4.93 -9.62 -3.34
CA ILE A 41 4.69 -8.46 -4.23
C ILE A 41 3.24 -8.46 -4.71
N LYS A 42 2.74 -9.62 -5.18
CA LYS A 42 1.36 -9.75 -5.66
C LYS A 42 0.34 -9.44 -4.57
N HIS A 43 0.56 -9.91 -3.35
CA HIS A 43 -0.34 -9.65 -2.22
C HIS A 43 -0.30 -8.18 -1.77
N LEU A 44 0.88 -7.56 -1.70
CA LEU A 44 1.03 -6.15 -1.33
C LEU A 44 0.41 -5.22 -2.38
N ASN A 45 0.57 -5.53 -3.67
CA ASN A 45 -0.09 -4.78 -4.74
C ASN A 45 -1.61 -4.91 -4.68
N LYS A 46 -2.13 -6.14 -4.48
CA LYS A 46 -3.57 -6.34 -4.25
C LYS A 46 -4.08 -5.54 -3.05
N PHE A 47 -3.28 -5.42 -2.00
CA PHE A 47 -3.64 -4.61 -0.84
C PHE A 47 -3.68 -3.11 -1.18
N LYS A 48 -2.70 -2.59 -1.93
CA LYS A 48 -2.73 -1.20 -2.45
C LYS A 48 -4.00 -0.92 -3.27
N ASP A 49 -4.39 -1.86 -4.13
CA ASP A 49 -5.61 -1.74 -4.95
C ASP A 49 -6.88 -1.71 -4.07
N GLN A 50 -6.95 -2.55 -3.05
CA GLN A 50 -8.07 -2.55 -2.11
C GLN A 50 -8.16 -1.24 -1.33
N ILE A 51 -7.02 -0.71 -0.85
CA ILE A 51 -6.96 0.59 -0.16
C ILE A 51 -7.39 1.72 -1.10
N TYR A 52 -6.98 1.68 -2.38
CA TYR A 52 -7.44 2.63 -3.39
C TYR A 52 -8.97 2.62 -3.51
N LEU A 53 -9.56 1.43 -3.71
CA LEU A 53 -11.00 1.26 -3.84
C LEU A 53 -11.76 1.72 -2.59
N ILE A 54 -11.23 1.43 -1.39
CA ILE A 54 -11.80 1.93 -0.14
C ILE A 54 -11.76 3.45 -0.11
N SER A 55 -10.65 4.08 -0.50
CA SER A 55 -10.56 5.53 -0.54
C SER A 55 -11.49 6.16 -1.57
N MET A 56 -11.78 5.51 -2.69
CA MET A 56 -12.73 6.01 -3.68
C MET A 56 -14.18 5.93 -3.19
N ASN A 57 -14.51 4.90 -2.42
CA ASN A 57 -15.87 4.67 -1.93
C ASN A 57 -16.14 5.27 -0.53
N SER A 58 -15.08 5.57 0.23
CA SER A 58 -15.19 6.22 1.53
C SER A 58 -15.46 7.71 1.35
N LYS A 59 -16.63 8.18 1.79
CA LYS A 59 -16.79 9.58 2.16
C LYS A 59 -16.07 9.76 3.49
N LEU A 60 -15.15 10.73 3.57
CA LEU A 60 -14.69 11.20 4.87
C LEU A 60 -15.93 11.86 5.49
N SER A 61 -16.58 11.16 6.42
CA SER A 61 -17.73 11.68 7.17
C SER A 61 -17.27 12.66 8.23
#